data_AF-A0A257V1M4-F1
#
_entry.id   AF-A0A257V1M4-F1
#
_cell.length_a   1.000
_cell.length_b   1.000
_cell.length_c   1.000
_cell.angle_alpha   90.00
_cell.angle_beta   90.00
_cell.angle_gamma   90.00
#
_symmetry.space_group_name_H-M   'P 1'
#
loop_
_entity.id
_entity.type
_entity.pdbx_description
1 polymer ?
#
loop_
_entity_poly.entity_id
_entity_poly.type
_entity_poly.pdbx_seq_one_letter_code
_entity_poly.pdbx_strand_id
1 'polypeptide(L)'
;MNLPQIIQGGMGVGISNWRLANAVSRQGQLGVVSGTALDQILTRRLQDGDPGGHMRRGLDAFPMRGMAERIWSKYYIEGGKRERQAYAELPQHLLDSPRELLELCIVANFVEVYLAREGHSHPVGINYLEKIQIPHLP
;
A
#
# COMPACT_ATOMS: atom_id res chain seq x y z
N MET A 1 12.87 -25.01 -11.96
CA MET A 1 11.98 -24.03 -11.30
C MET A 1 10.55 -24.47 -11.55
N ASN A 2 9.74 -24.62 -10.50
CA ASN A 2 8.32 -24.91 -10.66
C ASN A 2 7.57 -23.58 -10.84
N LEU A 3 6.81 -23.43 -11.91
CA LEU A 3 6.01 -22.23 -12.16
C LEU A 3 4.75 -22.26 -11.28
N PRO A 4 4.22 -21.10 -10.84
CA PRO A 4 2.97 -21.06 -10.09
C PRO A 4 1.82 -21.61 -10.94
N GLN A 5 0.98 -22.47 -10.37
CA GLN A 5 -0.23 -22.96 -11.02
C GLN A 5 -1.40 -21.98 -10.85
N ILE A 6 -1.33 -21.14 -9.82
CA ILE A 6 -2.32 -20.12 -9.50
C ILE A 6 -1.63 -18.75 -9.50
N ILE A 7 -2.24 -17.83 -10.23
CA ILE A 7 -1.96 -16.40 -10.14
C ILE A 7 -3.23 -15.74 -9.60
N GLN A 8 -3.18 -15.24 -8.37
CA GLN A 8 -4.27 -14.47 -7.80
C GLN A 8 -4.31 -13.09 -8.47
N GLY A 9 -5.46 -12.67 -9.00
CA GLY A 9 -5.57 -11.40 -9.72
C GLY A 9 -5.49 -10.17 -8.80
N GLY A 10 -4.76 -9.12 -9.20
CA GLY A 10 -4.56 -7.89 -8.41
C GLY A 10 -5.57 -6.76 -8.67
N MET A 11 -6.87 -7.08 -8.71
CA MET A 11 -7.93 -6.12 -9.05
C MET A 11 -8.59 -5.46 -7.82
N GLY A 12 -9.20 -4.30 -8.05
CA GLY A 12 -9.99 -3.55 -7.07
C GLY A 12 -9.16 -2.66 -6.13
N VAL A 13 -9.81 -1.79 -5.38
CA VAL A 13 -9.17 -0.89 -4.43
C VAL A 13 -9.25 -1.52 -3.03
N GLY A 14 -8.10 -1.94 -2.49
CA GLY A 14 -8.03 -2.57 -1.16
C GLY A 14 -8.60 -4.01 -1.05
N ILE A 15 -9.15 -4.56 -2.15
CA ILE A 15 -9.67 -5.95 -2.20
C ILE A 15 -8.49 -6.93 -2.28
N SER A 16 -7.69 -6.82 -3.34
CA SER A 16 -6.47 -7.59 -3.54
C SER A 16 -5.33 -6.98 -2.72
N ASN A 17 -5.49 -6.96 -1.40
CA ASN A 17 -4.53 -6.37 -0.47
C ASN A 17 -3.41 -7.35 -0.07
N TRP A 18 -2.45 -6.83 0.70
CA TRP A 18 -1.29 -7.56 1.17
C TRP A 18 -1.62 -8.88 1.88
N ARG A 19 -2.75 -8.99 2.59
CA ARG A 19 -3.12 -10.22 3.33
C ARG A 19 -3.41 -11.37 2.38
N LEU A 20 -4.18 -11.10 1.32
CA LEU A 20 -4.50 -12.09 0.31
C LEU A 20 -3.27 -12.48 -0.49
N ALA A 21 -2.51 -11.48 -0.96
CA ALA A 21 -1.28 -11.72 -1.72
C ALA A 21 -0.26 -12.54 -0.89
N ASN A 22 -0.06 -12.19 0.38
CA ASN A 22 0.80 -12.96 1.29
C ASN A 22 0.30 -14.40 1.48
N ALA A 23 -1.01 -14.59 1.73
CA ALA A 23 -1.58 -15.92 1.92
C ALA A 23 -1.36 -16.81 0.69
N VAL A 24 -1.54 -16.27 -0.52
CA VAL A 24 -1.32 -17.00 -1.79
C VAL A 24 0.16 -17.29 -2.00
N SER A 25 1.03 -16.29 -1.85
CA SER A 25 2.47 -16.46 -2.03
C SER A 25 3.10 -17.41 -1.02
N ARG A 26 2.60 -17.46 0.22
CA ARG A 26 3.04 -18.45 1.22
C ARG A 26 2.79 -19.90 0.80
N GLN A 27 1.82 -20.17 -0.06
CA GLN A 27 1.52 -21.50 -0.60
C GLN A 27 2.35 -21.85 -1.85
N GLY A 28 3.37 -21.05 -2.18
CA GLY A 28 4.21 -21.24 -3.37
C GLY A 28 3.52 -20.85 -4.68
N GLN A 29 2.37 -20.19 -4.62
CA GLN A 29 1.67 -19.62 -5.77
C GLN A 29 2.06 -18.14 -5.96
N LEU A 30 1.50 -17.45 -6.95
CA LEU A 30 1.77 -16.03 -7.16
C LEU A 30 0.61 -15.17 -6.61
N GLY A 31 0.83 -14.58 -5.43
CA GLY A 31 -0.02 -13.52 -4.90
C GLY A 31 0.27 -12.18 -5.57
N VAL A 32 -0.77 -11.37 -5.80
CA VAL A 32 -0.67 -10.08 -6.49
C VAL A 32 -1.45 -9.01 -5.73
N VAL A 33 -0.76 -7.96 -5.28
CA VAL A 33 -1.43 -6.80 -4.69
C VAL A 33 -1.97 -5.86 -5.79
N SER A 34 -3.07 -5.15 -5.52
CA SER A 34 -3.48 -4.05 -6.40
C SER A 34 -2.71 -2.78 -6.06
N GLY A 35 -2.11 -2.16 -7.07
CA GLY A 35 -1.47 -0.84 -6.96
C GLY A 35 -2.46 0.34 -6.98
N THR A 36 -3.76 0.07 -7.08
CA THR A 36 -4.76 1.12 -7.28
C THR A 36 -5.01 1.91 -5.99
N ALA A 37 -4.74 3.22 -6.02
CA ALA A 37 -5.01 4.16 -4.93
C ALA A 37 -4.39 3.74 -3.57
N LEU A 38 -3.19 3.16 -3.59
CA LEU A 38 -2.53 2.70 -2.36
C LEU A 38 -2.22 3.83 -1.39
N ASP A 39 -1.93 5.03 -1.90
CA ASP A 39 -1.79 6.26 -1.12
C ASP A 39 -3.05 6.57 -0.28
N GLN A 40 -4.24 6.46 -0.89
CA GLN A 40 -5.50 6.59 -0.18
C GLN A 40 -5.70 5.48 0.83
N ILE A 41 -5.42 4.23 0.46
CA ILE A 41 -5.57 3.07 1.34
C ILE A 41 -4.67 3.19 2.58
N LEU A 42 -3.39 3.51 2.40
CA LEU A 42 -2.44 3.71 3.49
C LEU A 42 -2.94 4.84 4.41
N THR A 43 -3.30 5.98 3.83
CA THR A 43 -3.75 7.17 4.57
C THR A 43 -5.01 6.89 5.39
N ARG A 44 -5.97 6.13 4.84
CA ARG A 44 -7.18 5.75 5.58
C ARG A 44 -6.88 4.78 6.72
N ARG A 45 -6.03 3.77 6.48
CA ARG A 45 -5.61 2.82 7.54
C ARG A 45 -4.86 3.52 8.69
N LEU A 46 -4.06 4.54 8.39
CA LEU A 46 -3.41 5.36 9.41
C LEU A 46 -4.41 6.21 10.21
N GLN A 47 -5.41 6.78 9.53
CA GLN A 47 -6.50 7.51 10.18
C GLN A 47 -7.43 6.62 10.99
N ASP A 48 -7.51 5.33 10.69
CA ASP A 48 -8.19 4.31 11.51
C ASP A 48 -7.34 3.87 12.72
N GLY A 49 -6.16 4.48 12.91
CA GLY A 49 -5.26 4.21 14.04
C GLY A 49 -4.35 3.00 13.85
N ASP A 50 -4.18 2.54 12.61
CA ASP A 50 -3.39 1.37 12.25
C ASP A 50 -3.72 0.12 13.08
N PRO A 51 -4.95 -0.42 12.98
CA PRO A 51 -5.32 -1.63 13.72
C PRO A 51 -4.35 -2.80 13.41
N GLY A 52 -3.74 -3.36 14.45
CA GLY A 52 -2.74 -4.43 14.31
C GLY A 52 -1.32 -3.96 14.00
N GLY A 53 -1.08 -2.65 13.95
CA GLY A 53 0.26 -2.05 13.79
C GLY A 53 0.93 -2.38 12.46
N HIS A 54 0.16 -2.76 11.43
CA HIS A 54 0.70 -3.28 10.17
C HIS A 54 1.35 -2.16 9.35
N MET A 55 0.69 -1.01 9.26
CA MET A 55 1.19 0.12 8.49
C MET A 55 2.44 0.67 9.17
N ARG A 56 2.46 0.76 10.51
CA ARG A 56 3.63 1.15 11.29
C ARG A 56 4.82 0.26 11.00
N ARG A 57 4.65 -1.07 11.02
CA ARG A 57 5.73 -2.01 10.68
C ARG A 57 6.27 -1.79 9.26
N GLY A 58 5.38 -1.59 8.29
CA GLY A 58 5.80 -1.30 6.91
C GLY A 58 6.56 0.03 6.80
N LEU A 59 6.11 1.07 7.50
CA LEU A 59 6.76 2.38 7.55
C LEU A 59 8.13 2.32 8.23
N ASP A 60 8.25 1.59 9.34
CA ASP A 60 9.51 1.39 10.06
C ASP A 60 10.55 0.63 9.20
N ALA A 61 10.09 -0.21 8.27
CA ALA A 61 10.96 -0.93 7.33
C ALA A 61 11.34 -0.10 6.08
N PHE A 62 10.72 1.07 5.86
CA PHE A 62 10.99 1.88 4.68
C PHE A 62 12.38 2.53 4.74
N PRO A 63 13.23 2.38 3.69
CA PRO A 63 14.62 2.80 3.75
C PRO A 63 14.82 4.32 3.86
N MET A 64 13.92 5.11 3.27
CA MET A 64 13.99 6.59 3.33
C MET A 64 13.13 7.10 4.49
N ARG A 65 13.62 6.90 5.71
CA ARG A 65 12.91 7.18 6.97
C ARG A 65 12.20 8.54 7.02
N GLY A 66 12.83 9.60 6.53
CA GLY A 66 12.25 10.94 6.57
C GLY A 66 10.90 11.05 5.83
N MET A 67 10.70 10.28 4.75
CA MET A 67 9.40 10.23 4.06
C MET A 67 8.35 9.54 4.92
N ALA A 68 8.70 8.38 5.49
CA ALA A 68 7.81 7.61 6.35
C ALA A 68 7.40 8.40 7.61
N GLU A 69 8.34 9.12 8.22
CA GLU A 69 8.10 9.96 9.41
C GLU A 69 7.15 11.12 9.10
N ARG A 70 7.29 11.79 7.94
CA ARG A 70 6.35 12.84 7.50
C ARG A 70 4.94 12.30 7.31
N ILE A 71 4.81 11.13 6.67
CA ILE A 71 3.51 10.48 6.42
C ILE A 71 2.85 10.06 7.73
N TRP A 72 3.61 9.39 8.62
CA TRP A 72 3.12 8.99 9.93
C TRP A 72 2.62 10.19 10.73
N SER A 73 3.46 11.23 10.86
CA SER A 73 3.13 12.44 11.63
C SER A 73 1.91 13.18 11.07
N LYS A 74 1.67 13.09 9.76
CA LYS A 74 0.57 13.80 9.09
C LYS A 74 -0.76 13.06 9.15
N TYR A 75 -0.76 11.74 9.03
CA TYR A 75 -1.99 10.97 8.79
C TYR A 75 -2.36 9.97 9.88
N TYR A 76 -1.44 9.62 10.78
CA TYR A 76 -1.76 8.73 11.90
C TYR A 76 -2.65 9.43 12.92
N ILE A 77 -3.72 8.75 13.33
CA ILE A 77 -4.61 9.20 14.41
C ILE A 77 -4.59 8.14 15.50
N GLU A 78 -4.02 8.45 16.66
CA GLU A 78 -4.02 7.53 17.80
C GLU A 78 -5.46 7.19 18.21
N GLY A 79 -5.76 5.89 18.31
CA GLY A 79 -7.12 5.40 18.58
C GLY A 79 -8.10 5.52 17.41
N GLY A 80 -7.66 6.05 16.27
CA GLY A 80 -8.45 6.22 15.06
C GLY A 80 -9.36 7.46 15.08
N LYS A 81 -9.84 7.83 13.88
CA LYS A 81 -10.82 8.90 13.70
C LYS A 81 -12.15 8.56 14.37
N ARG A 82 -12.96 9.58 14.68
CA ARG A 82 -14.32 9.36 15.19
C ARG A 82 -15.20 8.71 14.12
N GLU A 83 -16.21 7.94 14.55
CA GLU A 83 -17.08 7.16 13.65
C GLU A 83 -17.64 7.96 12.47
N ARG A 84 -18.17 9.17 12.73
CA ARG A 84 -18.76 10.07 11.73
C ARG A 84 -17.81 11.12 11.16
N GLN A 85 -16.54 11.10 11.58
CA GLN A 85 -15.54 11.99 11.01
C GLN A 85 -15.19 11.50 9.61
N ALA A 86 -15.20 12.41 8.63
CA ALA A 86 -14.71 12.12 7.28
C ALA A 86 -13.21 11.87 7.30
N TYR A 87 -12.72 11.05 6.37
CA TYR A 87 -11.28 10.91 6.14
C TYR A 87 -10.74 12.21 5.54
N ALA A 88 -9.49 12.54 5.88
CA ALA A 88 -8.72 13.53 5.16
C ALA A 88 -8.64 13.13 3.67
N GLU A 89 -9.02 14.07 2.82
CA GLU A 89 -8.94 13.90 1.37
C GLU A 89 -7.50 14.10 0.91
N LEU A 90 -7.11 13.33 -0.11
CA LEU A 90 -5.85 13.53 -0.81
C LEU A 90 -6.12 14.29 -2.11
N PRO A 91 -5.25 15.23 -2.49
CA PRO A 91 -5.33 15.82 -3.83
C PRO A 91 -5.15 14.73 -4.89
N GLN A 92 -5.75 14.94 -6.05
CA GLN A 92 -5.56 14.06 -7.20
C GLN A 92 -4.12 14.20 -7.73
N HIS A 93 -3.54 13.09 -8.19
CA HIS A 93 -2.27 13.12 -8.90
C HIS A 93 -2.40 13.91 -10.22
N LEU A 94 -1.47 14.85 -10.40
CA LEU A 94 -1.22 15.62 -11.62
C LEU A 94 0.21 15.35 -12.09
N LEU A 95 0.57 15.82 -13.29
CA LEU A 95 1.95 15.72 -13.81
C LEU A 95 2.95 16.36 -12.82
N ASP A 96 2.63 17.56 -12.35
CA ASP A 96 3.45 18.30 -11.38
C ASP A 96 2.91 18.12 -9.96
N SER A 97 2.73 16.87 -9.54
CA SER A 97 2.22 16.57 -8.20
C SER A 97 3.15 17.11 -7.10
N PRO A 98 2.59 17.64 -5.99
CA PRO A 98 3.41 18.05 -4.85
C PRO A 98 4.29 16.90 -4.35
N ARG A 99 5.51 17.22 -3.94
CA ARG A 99 6.49 16.24 -3.46
C ARG A 99 5.91 15.32 -2.38
N GLU A 100 5.12 15.85 -1.46
CA GLU A 100 4.53 15.08 -0.36
C GLU A 100 3.54 14.02 -0.86
N LEU A 101 2.83 14.30 -1.96
CA LEU A 101 1.90 13.34 -2.57
C LEU A 101 2.67 12.22 -3.29
N LEU A 102 3.76 12.57 -3.99
CA LEU A 102 4.65 11.60 -4.63
C LEU A 102 5.33 10.69 -3.58
N GLU A 103 5.84 11.27 -2.50
CA GLU A 103 6.43 10.52 -1.38
C GLU A 103 5.40 9.56 -0.76
N LEU A 104 4.16 10.02 -0.55
CA LEU A 104 3.07 9.17 -0.07
C LEU A 104 2.78 8.01 -1.02
N CYS A 105 2.74 8.25 -2.33
CA CYS A 105 2.53 7.22 -3.34
C CYS A 105 3.65 6.15 -3.30
N ILE A 106 4.91 6.59 -3.28
CA ILE A 106 6.08 5.68 -3.19
C ILE A 106 6.01 4.82 -1.93
N VAL A 107 5.79 5.45 -0.78
CA VAL A 107 5.75 4.76 0.51
C VAL A 107 4.59 3.79 0.59
N ALA A 108 3.41 4.17 0.10
CA ALA A 108 2.24 3.30 0.11
C ALA A 108 2.43 2.03 -0.73
N ASN A 109 3.04 2.15 -1.91
CA ASN A 109 3.39 1.01 -2.74
C ASN A 109 4.40 0.09 -2.03
N PHE A 110 5.42 0.67 -1.41
CA PHE A 110 6.39 -0.10 -0.63
C PHE A 110 5.73 -0.87 0.51
N VAL A 111 4.91 -0.21 1.34
CA VAL A 111 4.27 -0.82 2.51
C VAL A 111 3.42 -2.01 2.10
N GLU A 112 2.60 -1.86 1.05
CA GLU A 112 1.71 -2.94 0.60
C GLU A 112 2.52 -4.17 0.12
N VAL A 113 3.59 -3.97 -0.66
CA VAL A 113 4.45 -5.05 -1.14
C VAL A 113 5.29 -5.66 -0.01
N TYR A 114 5.82 -4.84 0.89
CA TYR A 114 6.62 -5.29 2.04
C TYR A 114 5.80 -6.24 2.93
N LEU A 115 4.59 -5.85 3.30
CA LEU A 115 3.69 -6.69 4.08
C LEU A 115 3.26 -7.95 3.32
N ALA A 116 3.04 -7.82 2.01
CA ALA A 116 2.69 -8.98 1.18
C ALA A 116 3.81 -10.04 1.15
N ARG A 117 5.06 -9.63 1.35
CA ARG A 117 6.24 -10.52 1.38
C ARG A 117 6.56 -11.09 2.77
N GLU A 118 5.85 -10.68 3.83
CA GLU A 118 6.22 -11.00 5.22
C GLU A 118 6.18 -12.53 5.48
N GLY A 119 7.28 -13.07 6.03
CA GLY A 119 7.35 -14.46 6.48
C GLY A 119 7.43 -15.52 5.37
N HIS A 120 7.83 -15.17 4.15
CA HIS A 120 8.17 -16.11 3.08
C HIS A 120 9.18 -15.54 2.06
N SER A 121 9.73 -16.39 1.19
CA SER A 121 10.68 -16.02 0.12
C SER A 121 10.08 -16.09 -1.30
N HIS A 122 8.84 -16.58 -1.44
CA HIS A 122 8.14 -16.65 -2.73
C HIS A 122 7.87 -15.25 -3.33
N PRO A 123 7.78 -15.15 -4.68
CA PRO A 123 7.49 -13.88 -5.35
C PRO A 123 6.11 -13.33 -5.00
N VAL A 124 5.98 -12.01 -5.12
CA VAL A 124 4.72 -11.25 -5.02
C VAL A 124 4.67 -10.32 -6.22
N GLY A 125 3.55 -10.31 -6.93
CA GLY A 125 3.28 -9.36 -7.99
C GLY A 125 2.58 -8.11 -7.49
N ILE A 126 2.59 -7.07 -8.31
CA ILE A 126 1.74 -5.88 -8.17
C ILE A 126 1.06 -5.63 -9.51
N ASN A 127 -0.24 -5.32 -9.48
CA ASN A 127 -1.01 -4.99 -10.66
C ASN A 127 -1.39 -3.51 -10.65
N TYR A 128 -0.94 -2.78 -11.67
CA TYR A 128 -1.26 -1.38 -11.89
C TYR A 128 -2.34 -1.23 -12.97
N LEU A 129 -3.23 -0.26 -12.79
CA LEU A 129 -4.30 0.00 -13.74
C LEU A 129 -3.81 0.94 -14.85
N GLU A 130 -3.56 0.40 -16.04
CA GLU A 130 -3.03 1.16 -17.18
C GLU A 130 -3.91 2.37 -17.57
N LYS A 131 -5.22 2.31 -17.36
CA LYS A 131 -6.12 3.44 -17.66
C LYS A 131 -5.88 4.68 -16.78
N ILE A 132 -5.15 4.54 -15.67
CA ILE A 132 -4.76 5.63 -14.78
C ILE A 132 -3.25 5.80 -14.92
N GLN A 133 -2.84 6.60 -15.91
CA GLN A 133 -1.42 6.72 -16.27
C GLN A 133 -0.65 7.74 -15.43
N ILE A 134 -1.28 8.83 -14.98
CA ILE A 134 -0.56 9.95 -14.35
C ILE A 134 0.39 9.52 -13.22
N PRO A 135 0.02 8.62 -12.28
CA PRO A 135 0.93 8.17 -11.23
C PRO A 135 2.10 7.28 -11.72
N HIS A 136 2.09 6.83 -12.97
CA HIS A 136 3.11 5.96 -13.57
C HIS A 136 4.02 6.70 -14.57
N LEU A 137 3.73 7.96 -14.91
CA LEU A 137 4.52 8.74 -15.84
C LEU A 137 5.73 9.39 -15.11
N PRO A 138 6.88 9.53 -15.78
CA PRO A 138 8.09 10.17 -15.22
C PRO A 138 7.94 11.68 -15.03
#